data_AF-A0A8C3FEU4-F1
#
_entry.id   AF-A0A8C3FEU4-F1
#
_cell.length_a   1.000
_cell.length_b   1.000
_cell.length_c   1.000
_cell.angle_alpha   90.00
_cell.angle_beta   90.00
_cell.angle_gamma   90.00
#
_symmetry.space_group_name_H-M   'P 1'
#
loop_
_entity.id
_entity.type
_entity.pdbx_description
1 polymer ?
#
loop_
_entity_poly.entity_id
_entity_poly.type
_entity_poly.pdbx_seq_one_letter_code
_entity_poly.pdbx_strand_id
1 'polypeptide(L)'
;MEEGAEAPVHPGESPVEAEGPGPVAEEERPEEAGGESPLEKPSGEEAAAEEVAAEPEPRAGTEPPSPAAEGSPEAEAGAAPEAPTSASFTEGEAEEPPPLQVGEVLSPQESWGAGRPSLPLLELGSPIDEEEEEEEEEEGREAAEQRRRAELTEQYRLLLAERERTRQYNGHLQFKLFELFRKKGEEPPRVELEELVSDKEQRYTRYLAMLEELRSQLAQHRAWYQLQLDDLEQRCTEKLDQVNADWLAFQACKKEVTLFTMGRQLGGKEAAIKEVEHIQAKEQRKENEMSEVRLENIKLQHKIEKLEASLKAQEELAEGLHLIDFEQLKIENQTYNEKIEERNEELLKLRKKITNTVQVLTQLKEKLQFVEAQNQDQRAQLMETETLVAQKREILTKTKQARDSLRVHNLKLQQKCGLLGSEALLRDFENKVDAAEVLSQRLEMLKRHHAGLTLTCKAVKKKIKEAKSFLPE
;
A
#
# COMPACT_ATOMS: atom_id res chain seq x y z
N MET A 1 -73.36 -17.03 6.03
CA MET A 1 -72.05 -17.57 5.61
C MET A 1 -71.17 -16.37 5.23
N GLU A 2 -71.09 -15.35 6.09
CA GLU A 2 -70.37 -15.34 7.39
C GLU A 2 -68.85 -15.43 7.11
N GLU A 3 -68.12 -14.31 7.17
CA GLU A 3 -67.68 -13.58 8.38
C GLU A 3 -66.48 -14.27 9.08
N GLY A 4 -65.53 -13.54 9.67
CA GLY A 4 -65.44 -12.07 9.71
C GLY A 4 -64.51 -11.51 10.78
N ALA A 5 -63.19 -11.65 10.57
CA ALA A 5 -62.12 -10.88 11.22
C ALA A 5 -61.85 -11.04 12.75
N GLU A 6 -60.70 -10.45 13.14
CA GLU A 6 -60.24 -9.97 14.45
C GLU A 6 -59.95 -10.92 15.65
N ALA A 7 -58.69 -10.82 16.11
CA ALA A 7 -58.27 -10.94 17.53
C ALA A 7 -58.14 -9.52 18.11
N PRO A 8 -57.82 -9.25 19.41
CA PRO A 8 -56.47 -9.52 19.99
C PRO A 8 -56.42 -9.71 21.55
N VAL A 9 -55.21 -9.57 22.14
CA VAL A 9 -54.85 -9.14 23.53
C VAL A 9 -54.34 -10.23 24.54
N HIS A 10 -53.20 -9.90 25.17
CA HIS A 10 -52.46 -10.57 26.29
C HIS A 10 -52.84 -9.91 27.66
N PRO A 11 -52.14 -10.08 28.83
CA PRO A 11 -51.09 -11.02 29.30
C PRO A 11 -51.50 -11.76 30.61
N GLY A 12 -50.57 -12.46 31.31
CA GLY A 12 -50.80 -12.91 32.70
C GLY A 12 -49.84 -13.95 33.30
N GLU A 13 -48.78 -13.47 33.97
CA GLU A 13 -48.18 -13.93 35.25
C GLU A 13 -48.13 -15.43 35.67
N SER A 14 -46.89 -15.90 35.92
CA SER A 14 -46.48 -16.89 36.94
C SER A 14 -46.47 -16.23 38.35
N PRO A 15 -46.24 -16.88 39.54
CA PRO A 15 -45.18 -17.88 39.82
C PRO A 15 -45.39 -18.87 41.03
N VAL A 16 -44.27 -19.49 41.47
CA VAL A 16 -43.95 -20.08 42.81
C VAL A 16 -44.38 -21.52 43.16
N GLU A 17 -43.37 -22.41 43.20
CA GLU A 17 -43.13 -23.40 44.27
C GLU A 17 -41.60 -23.52 44.50
N ALA A 18 -41.12 -24.18 45.57
CA ALA A 18 -40.94 -23.64 46.92
C ALA A 18 -40.15 -24.64 47.80
N GLU A 19 -39.28 -24.13 48.68
CA GLU A 19 -38.60 -24.81 49.81
C GLU A 19 -37.50 -25.87 49.54
N GLY A 20 -36.61 -26.03 50.54
CA GLY A 20 -35.46 -26.96 50.60
C GLY A 20 -35.66 -28.07 51.65
N PRO A 21 -34.71 -28.39 52.57
CA PRO A 21 -33.59 -27.56 53.07
C PRO A 21 -32.20 -28.26 53.14
N GLY A 22 -31.19 -27.56 53.70
CA GLY A 22 -29.84 -28.07 54.07
C GLY A 22 -29.76 -28.61 55.52
N PRO A 23 -28.74 -28.29 56.37
CA PRO A 23 -27.55 -27.40 56.22
C PRO A 23 -26.28 -28.20 55.78
N VAL A 24 -24.99 -28.04 56.17
CA VAL A 24 -24.15 -27.37 57.22
C VAL A 24 -22.67 -27.28 56.67
N ALA A 25 -21.63 -26.59 57.22
CA ALA A 25 -21.39 -25.76 58.42
C ALA A 25 -20.15 -24.81 58.22
N GLU A 26 -19.95 -23.88 59.18
CA GLU A 26 -18.69 -23.45 59.89
C GLU A 26 -17.29 -23.55 59.23
N GLU A 27 -16.35 -22.58 59.36
CA GLU A 27 -16.34 -21.15 59.82
C GLU A 27 -15.07 -20.42 59.23
N GLU A 28 -14.42 -19.31 59.66
CA GLU A 28 -14.33 -18.46 60.89
C GLU A 28 -13.93 -16.98 60.52
N ARG A 29 -13.26 -16.18 61.40
CA ARG A 29 -12.81 -14.77 61.13
C ARG A 29 -11.32 -14.53 61.56
N PRO A 30 -10.82 -13.52 62.33
CA PRO A 30 -11.19 -12.09 62.63
C PRO A 30 -10.79 -11.10 61.49
N GLU A 31 -10.80 -9.75 61.51
CA GLU A 31 -10.77 -8.58 62.48
C GLU A 31 -9.36 -8.05 62.87
N GLU A 32 -9.07 -6.74 63.05
CA GLU A 32 -9.87 -5.54 63.44
C GLU A 32 -9.63 -4.21 62.64
N ALA A 33 -10.58 -3.27 62.80
CA ALA A 33 -10.61 -1.77 62.98
C ALA A 33 -9.40 -0.81 62.69
N GLY A 34 -9.56 0.54 62.57
CA GLY A 34 -10.74 1.46 62.53
C GLY A 34 -10.39 2.99 62.73
N GLY A 35 -11.33 3.93 62.44
CA GLY A 35 -11.24 5.42 62.63
C GLY A 35 -10.95 6.25 61.36
N GLU A 36 -11.71 7.28 60.90
CA GLU A 36 -12.15 8.60 61.45
C GLU A 36 -11.08 9.74 61.35
N SER A 37 -11.33 11.02 60.97
CA SER A 37 -12.51 11.83 60.54
C SER A 37 -12.09 13.12 59.73
N PRO A 38 -12.99 13.99 59.19
CA PRO A 38 -12.67 14.99 58.12
C PRO A 38 -12.76 16.51 58.48
N LEU A 39 -12.57 17.40 57.46
CA LEU A 39 -12.77 18.89 57.32
C LEU A 39 -11.48 19.61 56.80
N GLU A 40 -11.44 20.81 56.18
CA GLU A 40 -12.37 21.96 55.97
C GLU A 40 -12.33 22.54 54.52
N LYS A 41 -13.15 23.57 54.23
CA LYS A 41 -13.00 24.59 53.15
C LYS A 41 -12.95 25.99 53.79
N PRO A 42 -12.36 27.00 53.11
CA PRO A 42 -13.18 28.18 52.78
C PRO A 42 -12.97 28.81 51.39
N SER A 43 -13.98 29.64 51.06
CA SER A 43 -14.14 30.74 50.08
C SER A 43 -12.91 31.59 49.68
N GLY A 44 -12.94 32.36 48.58
CA GLY A 44 -14.00 32.63 47.58
C GLY A 44 -13.87 34.05 46.97
N GLU A 45 -14.62 34.36 45.89
CA GLU A 45 -14.78 35.70 45.25
C GLU A 45 -13.46 36.33 44.71
N GLU A 46 -13.39 37.25 43.74
CA GLU A 46 -14.29 37.86 42.74
C GLU A 46 -13.40 38.18 41.48
N ALA A 47 -13.77 38.77 40.34
CA ALA A 47 -14.97 39.44 39.82
C ALA A 47 -15.09 39.19 38.28
N ALA A 48 -15.72 40.08 37.51
CA ALA A 48 -15.80 40.05 36.04
C ALA A 48 -15.24 41.33 35.38
N ALA A 49 -14.79 41.22 34.12
CA ALA A 49 -14.61 42.35 33.20
C ALA A 49 -14.66 41.87 31.73
N GLU A 50 -15.39 42.63 30.90
CA GLU A 50 -15.56 42.44 29.45
C GLU A 50 -15.09 43.73 28.76
N GLU A 51 -14.24 43.66 27.74
CA GLU A 51 -14.18 44.71 26.70
C GLU A 51 -13.48 44.25 25.41
N VAL A 52 -13.59 45.08 24.36
CA VAL A 52 -13.34 44.77 22.94
C VAL A 52 -12.30 45.73 22.37
N ALA A 53 -11.34 45.24 21.54
CA ALA A 53 -10.74 46.06 20.47
C ALA A 53 -9.87 45.28 19.45
N ALA A 54 -10.21 45.48 18.16
CA ALA A 54 -9.33 45.82 17.03
C ALA A 54 -8.14 44.93 16.57
N GLU A 55 -8.15 44.62 15.27
CA GLU A 55 -6.96 44.37 14.44
C GLU A 55 -6.08 45.64 14.35
N PRO A 56 -4.80 45.54 13.92
CA PRO A 56 -4.55 45.81 12.50
C PRO A 56 -3.36 45.07 11.83
N GLU A 57 -3.58 44.55 10.62
CA GLU A 57 -2.58 44.51 9.52
C GLU A 57 -2.10 45.96 9.21
N PRO A 58 -0.87 46.25 8.67
CA PRO A 58 -0.42 45.53 7.47
C PRO A 58 1.10 45.47 7.12
N ARG A 59 1.38 44.88 5.94
CA ARG A 59 2.50 45.12 4.98
C ARG A 59 3.81 44.30 5.08
N ALA A 60 3.86 43.29 4.22
CA ALA A 60 4.74 43.18 3.03
C ALA A 60 6.28 43.23 3.15
N GLY A 61 6.95 42.18 2.64
CA GLY A 61 8.41 42.12 2.51
C GLY A 61 8.99 40.80 1.98
N THR A 62 8.74 40.50 0.70
CA THR A 62 9.69 39.93 -0.29
C THR A 62 10.88 39.04 0.14
N GLU A 63 10.92 37.81 -0.37
CA GLU A 63 12.15 37.00 -0.56
C GLU A 63 12.17 36.30 -1.95
N PRO A 64 13.32 35.78 -2.45
CA PRO A 64 13.63 35.70 -3.89
C PRO A 64 13.39 34.32 -4.58
N PRO A 65 13.42 34.25 -5.93
CA PRO A 65 13.17 33.02 -6.70
C PRO A 65 14.40 32.10 -6.82
N SER A 66 14.15 30.82 -7.14
CA SER A 66 15.17 29.86 -7.61
C SER A 66 15.05 29.58 -9.13
N PRO A 67 16.16 29.25 -9.83
CA PRO A 67 16.21 29.14 -11.29
C PRO A 67 15.86 27.75 -11.84
N ALA A 68 15.88 27.62 -13.18
CA ALA A 68 15.59 26.38 -13.92
C ALA A 68 16.77 25.92 -14.80
N ALA A 69 16.71 24.64 -15.22
CA ALA A 69 17.61 23.94 -16.17
C ALA A 69 19.07 23.72 -15.66
N GLU A 70 19.85 22.73 -16.12
CA GLU A 70 19.79 21.85 -17.32
C GLU A 70 20.20 20.38 -17.00
N GLY A 71 20.12 19.47 -17.98
CA GLY A 71 21.04 18.31 -18.06
C GLY A 71 20.46 16.89 -17.92
N SER A 72 20.03 16.28 -19.02
CA SER A 72 19.92 14.81 -19.20
C SER A 72 21.22 14.27 -19.87
N PRO A 73 21.55 12.96 -19.87
CA PRO A 73 20.80 11.95 -20.65
C PRO A 73 20.71 10.51 -20.06
N GLU A 74 19.96 9.64 -20.74
CA GLU A 74 20.15 8.19 -20.99
C GLU A 74 20.71 7.26 -19.87
N ALA A 75 20.15 6.08 -19.55
CA ALA A 75 19.05 5.26 -20.12
C ALA A 75 18.49 4.32 -19.00
N GLU A 76 17.72 3.24 -19.17
CA GLU A 76 17.28 2.45 -20.34
C GLU A 76 15.89 1.78 -20.09
N ALA A 77 15.66 0.50 -20.45
CA ALA A 77 14.33 -0.14 -20.49
C ALA A 77 13.99 -1.03 -19.26
N GLY A 78 12.69 -1.30 -19.07
CA GLY A 78 12.19 -2.17 -17.99
C GLY A 78 10.68 -2.38 -17.96
N ALA A 79 10.03 -2.65 -19.11
CA ALA A 79 8.57 -2.74 -19.20
C ALA A 79 8.03 -4.19 -19.15
N ALA A 80 7.04 -4.44 -18.29
CA ALA A 80 6.15 -5.61 -18.32
C ALA A 80 4.70 -5.14 -18.03
N PRO A 81 3.65 -5.78 -18.61
CA PRO A 81 2.30 -5.21 -18.62
C PRO A 81 1.36 -5.79 -17.54
N GLU A 82 0.49 -4.94 -17.00
CA GLU A 82 -0.72 -5.36 -16.25
C GLU A 82 -2.00 -4.82 -16.93
N ALA A 83 -3.16 -5.34 -16.52
CA ALA A 83 -4.39 -5.30 -17.29
C ALA A 83 -5.26 -4.03 -17.07
N PRO A 84 -6.06 -3.61 -18.07
CA PRO A 84 -6.97 -2.47 -17.93
C PRO A 84 -8.21 -2.83 -17.11
N THR A 85 -8.33 -2.24 -15.91
CA THR A 85 -9.54 -2.32 -15.07
C THR A 85 -10.39 -1.06 -15.21
N SER A 86 -11.70 -1.23 -15.47
CA SER A 86 -12.79 -0.30 -15.16
C SER A 86 -12.55 1.20 -15.41
N ALA A 87 -12.99 1.70 -16.56
CA ALA A 87 -13.13 3.14 -16.79
C ALA A 87 -14.22 3.74 -15.89
N SER A 88 -13.94 4.88 -15.25
CA SER A 88 -14.96 5.71 -14.61
C SER A 88 -15.73 6.51 -15.67
N PHE A 89 -17.05 6.36 -15.71
CA PHE A 89 -17.92 7.17 -16.56
C PHE A 89 -18.01 8.59 -15.98
N THR A 90 -17.62 9.59 -16.77
CA THR A 90 -17.84 11.02 -16.48
C THR A 90 -18.66 11.62 -17.60
N GLU A 91 -19.78 12.25 -17.26
CA GLU A 91 -20.66 12.88 -18.23
C GLU A 91 -19.98 14.07 -18.93
N GLY A 92 -20.20 14.17 -20.24
CA GLY A 92 -19.81 15.28 -21.10
C GLY A 92 -20.58 15.15 -22.40
N GLU A 93 -21.36 16.18 -22.75
CA GLU A 93 -22.29 16.13 -23.88
C GLU A 93 -21.53 16.02 -25.22
N ALA A 94 -22.17 15.35 -26.19
CA ALA A 94 -21.57 15.04 -27.50
C ALA A 94 -22.02 16.03 -28.59
N GLU A 95 -21.16 16.23 -29.59
CA GLU A 95 -21.63 16.49 -30.95
C GLU A 95 -21.57 15.16 -31.73
N GLU A 96 -22.71 14.71 -32.25
CA GLU A 96 -22.79 13.49 -33.06
C GLU A 96 -22.36 13.75 -34.53
N PRO A 97 -21.48 12.93 -35.12
CA PRO A 97 -21.21 12.99 -36.55
C PRO A 97 -22.39 12.41 -37.37
N PRO A 98 -22.74 12.99 -38.53
CA PRO A 98 -23.92 12.58 -39.28
C PRO A 98 -23.79 11.17 -39.88
N PRO A 99 -24.88 10.37 -39.93
CA PRO A 99 -24.84 9.01 -40.43
C PRO A 99 -24.73 8.96 -41.97
N LEU A 100 -23.82 8.12 -42.47
CA LEU A 100 -23.71 7.80 -43.89
C LEU A 100 -24.89 6.93 -44.34
N GLN A 101 -25.89 7.53 -44.98
CA GLN A 101 -26.97 6.80 -45.63
C GLN A 101 -26.48 6.13 -46.93
N VAL A 102 -26.40 4.81 -46.92
CA VAL A 102 -26.13 3.99 -48.11
C VAL A 102 -27.39 3.24 -48.50
N GLY A 103 -27.95 3.57 -49.66
CA GLY A 103 -28.98 2.80 -50.34
C GLY A 103 -30.38 3.41 -50.28
N GLU A 104 -30.77 4.08 -51.36
CA GLU A 104 -32.17 4.16 -51.79
C GLU A 104 -32.28 3.66 -53.24
N VAL A 105 -33.38 2.97 -53.55
CA VAL A 105 -33.51 2.13 -54.75
C VAL A 105 -34.89 2.35 -55.37
N LEU A 106 -34.91 3.04 -56.52
CA LEU A 106 -36.01 3.06 -57.51
C LEU A 106 -37.34 3.72 -57.01
N SER A 107 -38.12 4.46 -57.81
CA SER A 107 -37.99 4.87 -59.22
C SER A 107 -38.97 6.06 -59.52
N PRO A 108 -39.82 6.16 -60.58
CA PRO A 108 -39.93 7.43 -61.29
C PRO A 108 -41.34 8.05 -61.33
N GLN A 109 -41.43 9.17 -62.06
CA GLN A 109 -42.58 9.70 -62.81
C GLN A 109 -43.25 11.01 -62.32
N GLU A 110 -42.90 12.07 -63.04
CA GLU A 110 -43.75 13.16 -63.58
C GLU A 110 -45.04 13.58 -62.85
N SER A 111 -45.13 14.86 -62.49
CA SER A 111 -46.36 15.65 -62.67
C SER A 111 -46.06 17.11 -63.02
N TRP A 112 -47.00 17.80 -63.66
CA TRP A 112 -46.80 19.12 -64.29
C TRP A 112 -47.30 20.26 -63.39
N GLY A 113 -46.58 21.40 -63.31
CA GLY A 113 -46.95 22.52 -62.41
C GLY A 113 -46.30 23.88 -62.74
N ALA A 114 -46.85 24.57 -63.75
CA ALA A 114 -46.38 25.86 -64.29
C ALA A 114 -45.89 26.95 -63.31
N GLY A 115 -44.77 27.61 -63.64
CA GLY A 115 -44.30 28.85 -62.99
C GLY A 115 -43.12 29.52 -63.72
N ARG A 116 -43.39 30.50 -64.59
CA ARG A 116 -42.40 31.14 -65.48
C ARG A 116 -41.95 32.53 -65.00
N PRO A 117 -40.65 32.72 -64.71
CA PRO A 117 -39.97 34.01 -64.88
C PRO A 117 -39.39 34.20 -66.29
N SER A 118 -39.02 35.42 -66.65
CA SER A 118 -38.56 35.81 -67.99
C SER A 118 -37.05 35.59 -68.21
N LEU A 119 -36.71 34.97 -69.35
CA LEU A 119 -35.35 35.02 -69.92
C LEU A 119 -34.99 36.45 -70.41
N PRO A 120 -33.75 36.90 -70.23
CA PRO A 120 -33.18 38.01 -70.98
C PRO A 120 -33.05 37.68 -72.48
N LEU A 121 -32.96 38.72 -73.31
CA LEU A 121 -32.66 38.63 -74.73
C LEU A 121 -31.15 38.51 -74.94
N LEU A 122 -30.70 37.49 -75.66
CA LEU A 122 -29.35 37.42 -76.23
C LEU A 122 -29.42 37.76 -77.73
N GLU A 123 -28.45 38.55 -78.19
CA GLU A 123 -28.30 39.01 -79.57
C GLU A 123 -26.98 38.46 -80.15
N LEU A 124 -26.96 38.18 -81.45
CA LEU A 124 -26.09 37.18 -82.06
C LEU A 124 -24.62 37.64 -82.25
N GLY A 125 -23.64 36.74 -82.00
CA GLY A 125 -22.22 36.98 -82.33
C GLY A 125 -21.39 35.69 -82.41
N SER A 126 -20.43 35.68 -83.36
CA SER A 126 -19.24 34.79 -83.46
C SER A 126 -19.39 33.25 -83.38
N PRO A 127 -19.54 32.55 -84.52
CA PRO A 127 -19.34 31.09 -84.61
C PRO A 127 -17.86 30.75 -84.80
N ILE A 128 -17.03 31.11 -83.81
CA ILE A 128 -15.60 30.75 -83.70
C ILE A 128 -15.30 30.34 -82.25
N ASP A 129 -15.83 31.12 -81.29
CA ASP A 129 -15.68 30.83 -79.87
C ASP A 129 -16.40 29.51 -79.47
N GLU A 130 -17.46 29.10 -80.18
CA GLU A 130 -18.23 27.86 -79.90
C GLU A 130 -17.41 26.56 -80.06
N GLU A 131 -16.48 26.47 -81.02
CA GLU A 131 -15.62 25.28 -81.17
C GLU A 131 -14.50 25.25 -80.10
N GLU A 132 -13.96 26.43 -79.71
CA GLU A 132 -12.97 26.53 -78.64
C GLU A 132 -13.61 26.30 -77.24
N GLU A 133 -14.84 26.74 -77.00
CA GLU A 133 -15.61 26.45 -75.77
C GLU A 133 -16.00 24.97 -75.65
N GLU A 134 -16.35 24.27 -76.75
CA GLU A 134 -16.58 22.81 -76.71
C GLU A 134 -15.28 22.02 -76.45
N GLU A 135 -14.13 22.43 -77.00
CA GLU A 135 -12.84 21.81 -76.67
C GLU A 135 -12.41 22.07 -75.21
N GLU A 136 -12.60 23.29 -74.66
CA GLU A 136 -12.34 23.57 -73.24
C GLU A 136 -13.28 22.79 -72.29
N GLU A 137 -14.56 22.55 -72.67
CA GLU A 137 -15.45 21.70 -71.89
C GLU A 137 -15.03 20.22 -71.93
N GLU A 138 -14.62 19.68 -73.08
CA GLU A 138 -14.10 18.31 -73.18
C GLU A 138 -12.78 18.13 -72.42
N GLU A 139 -11.81 19.06 -72.52
CA GLU A 139 -10.61 19.05 -71.69
C GLU A 139 -10.93 19.16 -70.19
N GLY A 140 -11.94 19.96 -69.82
CA GLY A 140 -12.43 20.08 -68.45
C GLY A 140 -13.02 18.77 -67.91
N ARG A 141 -13.78 18.05 -68.75
CA ARG A 141 -14.34 16.71 -68.44
C ARG A 141 -13.23 15.67 -68.32
N GLU A 142 -12.28 15.63 -69.25
CA GLU A 142 -11.10 14.74 -69.17
C GLU A 142 -10.26 15.02 -67.92
N ALA A 143 -9.99 16.29 -67.59
CA ALA A 143 -9.25 16.66 -66.39
C ALA A 143 -9.98 16.25 -65.10
N ALA A 144 -11.31 16.34 -65.07
CA ALA A 144 -12.13 15.83 -63.95
C ALA A 144 -12.09 14.30 -63.84
N GLU A 145 -12.11 13.57 -64.97
CA GLU A 145 -11.90 12.13 -64.99
C GLU A 145 -10.49 11.73 -64.54
N GLN A 146 -9.45 12.43 -64.99
CA GLN A 146 -8.07 12.18 -64.60
C GLN A 146 -7.86 12.38 -63.08
N ARG A 147 -8.50 13.39 -62.48
CA ARG A 147 -8.53 13.60 -61.01
C ARG A 147 -9.21 12.44 -60.29
N ARG A 148 -10.43 12.05 -60.67
CA ARG A 148 -11.15 10.90 -60.11
C ARG A 148 -10.36 9.59 -60.24
N ARG A 149 -9.71 9.36 -61.39
CA ARG A 149 -8.83 8.20 -61.62
C ARG A 149 -7.61 8.24 -60.70
N ALA A 150 -6.99 9.41 -60.49
CA ALA A 150 -5.88 9.58 -59.56
C ALA A 150 -6.30 9.27 -58.11
N GLU A 151 -7.40 9.88 -57.64
CA GLU A 151 -8.00 9.67 -56.31
C GLU A 151 -8.27 8.17 -56.04
N LEU A 152 -8.89 7.47 -57.00
CA LEU A 152 -9.14 6.03 -56.91
C LEU A 152 -7.84 5.21 -56.87
N THR A 153 -6.80 5.58 -57.62
CA THR A 153 -5.50 4.88 -57.52
C THR A 153 -4.78 5.15 -56.20
N GLU A 154 -4.99 6.30 -55.57
CA GLU A 154 -4.43 6.61 -54.25
C GLU A 154 -5.17 5.82 -53.16
N GLN A 155 -6.51 5.82 -53.16
CA GLN A 155 -7.32 4.96 -52.28
C GLN A 155 -6.92 3.49 -52.40
N TYR A 156 -6.73 2.98 -53.62
CA TYR A 156 -6.29 1.59 -53.83
C TYR A 156 -4.87 1.32 -53.29
N ARG A 157 -3.94 2.28 -53.39
CA ARG A 157 -2.60 2.18 -52.77
C ARG A 157 -2.66 2.16 -51.25
N LEU A 158 -3.52 2.98 -50.64
CA LEU A 158 -3.74 3.00 -49.19
C LEU A 158 -4.31 1.66 -48.69
N LEU A 159 -5.36 1.15 -49.34
CA LEU A 159 -5.95 -0.15 -49.01
C LEU A 159 -4.96 -1.33 -49.17
N LEU A 160 -4.05 -1.27 -50.16
CA LEU A 160 -2.96 -2.25 -50.27
C LEU A 160 -1.97 -2.15 -49.11
N ALA A 161 -1.56 -0.94 -48.71
CA ALA A 161 -0.67 -0.75 -47.57
C ALA A 161 -1.31 -1.21 -46.24
N GLU A 162 -2.61 -0.98 -46.05
CA GLU A 162 -3.37 -1.48 -44.89
C GLU A 162 -3.49 -3.00 -44.90
N ARG A 163 -3.75 -3.60 -46.06
CA ARG A 163 -3.76 -5.06 -46.24
C ARG A 163 -2.39 -5.66 -45.91
N GLU A 164 -1.30 -5.02 -46.30
CA GLU A 164 0.06 -5.47 -45.96
C GLU A 164 0.36 -5.33 -44.48
N ARG A 165 0.05 -4.19 -43.85
CA ARG A 165 0.15 -4.00 -42.38
C ARG A 165 -0.64 -5.09 -41.64
N THR A 166 -1.89 -5.34 -42.04
CA THR A 166 -2.76 -6.35 -41.44
C THR A 166 -2.19 -7.76 -41.62
N ARG A 167 -1.62 -8.07 -42.80
CA ARG A 167 -0.98 -9.36 -43.07
C ARG A 167 0.31 -9.56 -42.25
N GLN A 168 1.13 -8.52 -42.09
CA GLN A 168 2.33 -8.54 -41.24
C GLN A 168 1.94 -8.72 -39.77
N TYR A 169 0.94 -7.98 -39.29
CA TYR A 169 0.42 -8.09 -37.92
C TYR A 169 -0.18 -9.48 -37.65
N ASN A 170 -0.96 -10.03 -38.59
CA ASN A 170 -1.48 -11.40 -38.49
C ASN A 170 -0.35 -12.44 -38.46
N GLY A 171 0.69 -12.29 -39.28
CA GLY A 171 1.89 -13.13 -39.22
C GLY A 171 2.63 -13.03 -37.88
N HIS A 172 2.72 -11.84 -37.29
CA HIS A 172 3.30 -11.62 -35.97
C HIS A 172 2.46 -12.24 -34.84
N LEU A 173 1.12 -12.19 -34.95
CA LEU A 173 0.21 -12.90 -34.03
C LEU A 173 0.32 -14.42 -34.18
N GLN A 174 0.41 -14.95 -35.41
CA GLN A 174 0.65 -16.37 -35.66
C GLN A 174 2.00 -16.83 -35.09
N PHE A 175 3.06 -16.02 -35.23
CA PHE A 175 4.36 -16.30 -34.62
C PHE A 175 4.30 -16.27 -33.08
N LYS A 176 3.59 -15.30 -32.48
CA LYS A 176 3.34 -15.26 -31.03
C LYS A 176 2.53 -16.47 -30.54
N LEU A 177 1.49 -16.88 -31.27
CA LEU A 177 0.74 -18.11 -30.98
C LEU A 177 1.64 -19.34 -31.06
N PHE A 178 2.46 -19.47 -32.11
CA PHE A 178 3.43 -20.55 -32.25
C PHE A 178 4.45 -20.55 -31.10
N GLU A 179 4.98 -19.39 -30.68
CA GLU A 179 5.83 -19.31 -29.50
C GLU A 179 5.10 -19.73 -28.22
N LEU A 180 3.85 -19.30 -28.01
CA LEU A 180 3.06 -19.67 -26.83
C LEU A 180 2.78 -21.17 -26.79
N PHE A 181 2.45 -21.80 -27.91
CA PHE A 181 2.30 -23.26 -28.00
C PHE A 181 3.64 -23.99 -27.84
N ARG A 182 4.75 -23.46 -28.38
CA ARG A 182 6.09 -24.06 -28.19
C ARG A 182 6.66 -23.86 -26.78
N LYS A 183 6.22 -22.83 -26.06
CA LYS A 183 6.55 -22.56 -24.64
C LYS A 183 5.65 -23.37 -23.70
N LYS A 184 4.39 -23.62 -24.07
CA LYS A 184 3.52 -24.63 -23.45
C LYS A 184 3.83 -26.04 -23.98
N GLY A 185 5.04 -26.52 -23.69
CA GLY A 185 5.43 -27.93 -23.91
C GLY A 185 4.69 -28.94 -23.03
N GLU A 186 3.77 -28.47 -22.18
CA GLU A 186 2.90 -29.25 -21.30
C GLU A 186 1.45 -28.94 -21.70
N GLU A 187 0.80 -29.86 -22.42
CA GLU A 187 -0.65 -29.81 -22.62
C GLU A 187 -1.34 -30.23 -21.31
N PRO A 188 -2.28 -29.45 -20.75
CA PRO A 188 -3.27 -30.02 -19.84
C PRO A 188 -4.08 -31.08 -20.60
N PRO A 189 -4.60 -32.12 -19.93
CA PRO A 189 -5.27 -33.23 -20.61
C PRO A 189 -6.43 -32.73 -21.45
N ARG A 190 -6.41 -33.03 -22.76
CA ARG A 190 -7.34 -32.47 -23.76
C ARG A 190 -8.81 -32.64 -23.38
N VAL A 191 -9.14 -33.72 -22.66
CA VAL A 191 -10.48 -34.01 -22.13
C VAL A 191 -11.00 -32.88 -21.23
N GLU A 192 -10.20 -32.36 -20.30
CA GLU A 192 -10.63 -31.26 -19.41
C GLU A 192 -10.86 -29.96 -20.19
N LEU A 193 -10.10 -29.75 -21.27
CA LEU A 193 -10.28 -28.61 -22.16
C LEU A 193 -11.51 -28.77 -23.06
N GLU A 194 -11.78 -29.98 -23.56
CA GLU A 194 -12.95 -30.33 -24.37
C GLU A 194 -14.25 -30.29 -23.52
N GLU A 195 -14.22 -30.74 -22.26
CA GLU A 195 -15.33 -30.59 -21.31
C GLU A 195 -15.58 -29.11 -20.98
N LEU A 196 -14.54 -28.32 -20.71
CA LEU A 196 -14.66 -26.88 -20.44
C LEU A 196 -15.12 -26.08 -21.68
N VAL A 197 -14.78 -26.54 -22.89
CA VAL A 197 -15.30 -25.98 -24.15
C VAL A 197 -16.75 -26.39 -24.33
N SER A 198 -17.12 -27.66 -24.12
CA SER A 198 -18.50 -28.14 -24.26
C SER A 198 -19.45 -27.49 -23.27
N ASP A 199 -19.04 -27.25 -22.02
CA ASP A 199 -19.85 -26.51 -21.04
C ASP A 199 -20.04 -25.04 -21.47
N LYS A 200 -19.01 -24.38 -22.00
CA LYS A 200 -19.12 -23.03 -22.59
C LYS A 200 -20.03 -23.00 -23.82
N GLU A 201 -19.93 -23.99 -24.70
CA GLU A 201 -20.80 -24.15 -25.87
C GLU A 201 -22.25 -24.40 -25.44
N GLN A 202 -22.51 -25.30 -24.50
CA GLN A 202 -23.85 -25.56 -23.96
C GLN A 202 -24.45 -24.31 -23.29
N ARG A 203 -23.66 -23.53 -22.55
CA ARG A 203 -24.09 -22.23 -22.01
C ARG A 203 -24.40 -21.25 -23.15
N TYR A 204 -23.55 -21.17 -24.16
CA TYR A 204 -23.75 -20.31 -25.34
C TYR A 204 -25.02 -20.70 -26.12
N THR A 205 -25.28 -21.99 -26.34
CA THR A 205 -26.54 -22.48 -26.95
C THR A 205 -27.76 -22.15 -26.09
N ARG A 206 -27.67 -22.25 -24.75
CA ARG A 206 -28.75 -21.82 -23.85
C ARG A 206 -29.00 -20.31 -23.92
N TYR A 207 -27.94 -19.49 -24.02
CA TYR A 207 -28.08 -18.05 -24.23
C TYR A 207 -28.65 -17.70 -25.61
N LEU A 208 -28.27 -18.42 -26.66
CA LEU A 208 -28.88 -18.25 -27.99
C LEU A 208 -30.37 -18.62 -27.99
N ALA A 209 -30.74 -19.77 -27.40
CA ALA A 209 -32.14 -20.16 -27.26
C ALA A 209 -32.96 -19.15 -26.43
N MET A 210 -32.41 -18.63 -25.34
CA MET A 210 -33.01 -17.55 -24.53
C MET A 210 -33.16 -16.26 -25.35
N LEU A 211 -32.18 -15.90 -26.18
CA LEU A 211 -32.25 -14.73 -27.07
C LEU A 211 -33.29 -14.93 -28.20
N GLU A 212 -33.45 -16.14 -28.72
CA GLU A 212 -34.49 -16.48 -29.70
C GLU A 212 -35.89 -16.47 -29.06
N GLU A 213 -36.03 -16.96 -27.83
CA GLU A 213 -37.27 -16.86 -27.07
C GLU A 213 -37.64 -15.40 -26.77
N LEU A 214 -36.70 -14.60 -26.25
CA LEU A 214 -36.90 -13.16 -26.01
C LEU A 214 -37.25 -12.40 -27.30
N ARG A 215 -36.61 -12.74 -28.43
CA ARG A 215 -36.96 -12.17 -29.76
C ARG A 215 -38.37 -12.57 -30.20
N SER A 216 -38.76 -13.82 -29.96
CA SER A 216 -40.11 -14.32 -30.24
C SER A 216 -41.17 -13.63 -29.37
N GLN A 217 -40.93 -13.50 -28.06
CA GLN A 217 -41.80 -12.76 -27.13
C GLN A 217 -41.92 -11.29 -27.55
N LEU A 218 -40.81 -10.61 -27.88
CA LEU A 218 -40.82 -9.23 -28.38
C LEU A 218 -41.59 -9.10 -29.71
N ALA A 219 -41.49 -10.07 -30.62
CA ALA A 219 -42.25 -10.07 -31.88
C ALA A 219 -43.75 -10.27 -31.63
N GLN A 220 -44.12 -11.20 -30.75
CA GLN A 220 -45.51 -11.45 -30.34
C GLN A 220 -46.11 -10.22 -29.66
N HIS A 221 -45.39 -9.60 -28.71
CA HIS A 221 -45.83 -8.39 -28.04
C HIS A 221 -46.00 -7.23 -29.04
N ARG A 222 -45.06 -7.02 -29.97
CA ARG A 222 -45.19 -6.01 -31.03
C ARG A 222 -46.42 -6.24 -31.91
N ALA A 223 -46.64 -7.46 -32.38
CA ALA A 223 -47.82 -7.80 -33.19
C ALA A 223 -49.14 -7.60 -32.40
N TRP A 224 -49.14 -7.92 -31.11
CA TRP A 224 -50.29 -7.66 -30.23
C TRP A 224 -50.55 -6.16 -30.02
N TYR A 225 -49.52 -5.37 -29.73
CA TYR A 225 -49.63 -3.91 -29.62
C TYR A 225 -50.07 -3.27 -30.94
N GLN A 226 -49.57 -3.75 -32.09
CA GLN A 226 -50.03 -3.28 -33.41
C GLN A 226 -51.52 -3.55 -33.60
N LEU A 227 -52.00 -4.78 -33.35
CA LEU A 227 -53.42 -5.10 -33.46
C LEU A 227 -54.30 -4.26 -32.49
N GLN A 228 -53.79 -3.89 -31.31
CA GLN A 228 -54.48 -2.98 -30.39
C GLN A 228 -54.45 -1.52 -30.85
N LEU A 229 -53.38 -1.07 -31.51
CA LEU A 229 -53.33 0.25 -32.13
C LEU A 229 -54.29 0.33 -33.32
N ASP A 230 -54.28 -0.66 -34.22
CA ASP A 230 -55.18 -0.73 -35.39
C ASP A 230 -56.66 -0.67 -34.97
N ASP A 231 -57.04 -1.39 -33.91
CA ASP A 231 -58.39 -1.44 -33.31
C ASP A 231 -58.78 -0.10 -32.64
N LEU A 232 -57.83 0.57 -31.98
CA LEU A 232 -58.05 1.91 -31.41
C LEU A 232 -58.12 3.00 -32.48
N GLU A 233 -57.28 2.93 -33.52
CA GLU A 233 -57.30 3.86 -34.65
C GLU A 233 -58.61 3.77 -35.44
N GLN A 234 -59.10 2.56 -35.73
CA GLN A 234 -60.41 2.34 -36.35
C GLN A 234 -61.55 2.93 -35.52
N ARG A 235 -61.56 2.72 -34.19
CA ARG A 235 -62.57 3.34 -33.31
C ARG A 235 -62.46 4.86 -33.26
N CYS A 236 -61.24 5.40 -33.33
CA CYS A 236 -61.01 6.85 -33.39
C CYS A 236 -61.51 7.47 -34.70
N THR A 237 -61.26 6.84 -35.85
CA THR A 237 -61.75 7.33 -37.16
C THR A 237 -63.27 7.20 -37.26
N GLU A 238 -63.87 6.07 -36.88
CA GLU A 238 -65.33 5.91 -36.81
C GLU A 238 -66.00 6.99 -35.96
N LYS A 239 -65.40 7.36 -34.82
CA LYS A 239 -65.92 8.41 -33.93
C LYS A 239 -65.73 9.80 -34.51
N LEU A 240 -64.59 10.06 -35.14
CA LEU A 240 -64.31 11.33 -35.81
C LEU A 240 -65.26 11.56 -37.00
N ASP A 241 -65.54 10.52 -37.78
CA ASP A 241 -66.49 10.58 -38.90
C ASP A 241 -67.94 10.78 -38.43
N GLN A 242 -68.36 10.12 -37.34
CA GLN A 242 -69.66 10.39 -36.70
C GLN A 242 -69.77 11.85 -36.23
N VAL A 243 -68.77 12.36 -35.51
CA VAL A 243 -68.76 13.75 -35.03
C VAL A 243 -68.72 14.75 -36.20
N ASN A 244 -68.00 14.47 -37.28
CA ASN A 244 -67.98 15.29 -38.48
C ASN A 244 -69.35 15.30 -39.19
N ALA A 245 -70.01 14.16 -39.32
CA ALA A 245 -71.34 14.07 -39.92
C ALA A 245 -72.39 14.84 -39.10
N ASP A 246 -72.41 14.65 -37.78
CA ASP A 246 -73.29 15.37 -36.87
C ASP A 246 -73.01 16.88 -36.86
N TRP A 247 -71.74 17.30 -36.91
CA TRP A 247 -71.35 18.71 -37.02
C TRP A 247 -71.82 19.34 -38.33
N LEU A 248 -71.64 18.66 -39.46
CA LEU A 248 -72.12 19.14 -40.76
C LEU A 248 -73.65 19.24 -40.81
N ALA A 249 -74.37 18.28 -40.23
CA ALA A 249 -75.83 18.32 -40.10
C ALA A 249 -76.29 19.48 -39.19
N PHE A 250 -75.62 19.69 -38.05
CA PHE A 250 -75.88 20.82 -37.16
C PHE A 250 -75.63 22.17 -37.85
N GLN A 251 -74.52 22.32 -38.58
CA GLN A 251 -74.21 23.53 -39.33
C GLN A 251 -75.20 23.77 -40.49
N ALA A 252 -75.69 22.71 -41.16
CA ALA A 252 -76.76 22.82 -42.16
C ALA A 252 -78.07 23.33 -41.54
N CYS A 253 -78.51 22.74 -40.43
CA CYS A 253 -79.69 23.22 -39.68
C CYS A 253 -79.51 24.67 -39.22
N LYS A 254 -78.32 25.04 -38.74
CA LYS A 254 -77.97 26.41 -38.34
C LYS A 254 -78.03 27.38 -39.53
N LYS A 255 -77.59 26.98 -40.73
CA LYS A 255 -77.77 27.75 -41.98
C LYS A 255 -79.25 27.99 -42.24
N GLU A 256 -80.06 26.93 -42.31
CA GLU A 256 -81.47 27.04 -42.68
C GLU A 256 -82.27 27.97 -41.75
N VAL A 257 -82.10 27.83 -40.43
CA VAL A 257 -82.79 28.65 -39.42
C VAL A 257 -82.35 30.13 -39.47
N THR A 258 -81.05 30.39 -39.67
CA THR A 258 -80.53 31.77 -39.78
C THR A 258 -80.93 32.42 -41.11
N LEU A 259 -80.93 31.67 -42.22
CA LEU A 259 -81.42 32.15 -43.53
C LEU A 259 -82.93 32.46 -43.50
N PHE A 260 -83.75 31.66 -42.82
CA PHE A 260 -85.19 31.90 -42.69
C PHE A 260 -85.51 33.17 -41.88
N THR A 261 -84.72 33.46 -40.85
CA THR A 261 -84.89 34.65 -40.00
C THR A 261 -84.30 35.91 -40.67
N MET A 262 -83.03 35.87 -41.10
CA MET A 262 -82.37 36.98 -41.79
C MET A 262 -83.03 37.32 -43.13
N GLY A 263 -83.51 36.32 -43.89
CA GLY A 263 -84.21 36.52 -45.16
C GLY A 263 -85.55 37.27 -45.03
N ARG A 264 -86.12 37.36 -43.83
CA ARG A 264 -87.29 38.20 -43.53
C ARG A 264 -86.91 39.63 -43.10
N GLN A 265 -85.70 39.85 -42.62
CA GLN A 265 -85.22 41.13 -42.09
C GLN A 265 -84.44 41.96 -43.12
N LEU A 266 -83.58 41.31 -43.91
CA LEU A 266 -82.66 41.96 -44.87
C LEU A 266 -83.27 42.19 -46.27
N GLY A 267 -84.57 42.00 -46.44
CA GLY A 267 -85.31 42.34 -47.67
C GLY A 267 -85.01 41.50 -48.93
N GLY A 268 -84.00 40.62 -48.91
CA GLY A 268 -83.66 39.78 -50.05
C GLY A 268 -82.85 38.53 -49.66
N LYS A 269 -83.15 37.40 -50.31
CA LYS A 269 -82.53 36.10 -50.02
C LYS A 269 -81.00 36.12 -50.21
N GLU A 270 -80.52 36.71 -51.30
CA GLU A 270 -79.09 36.73 -51.63
C GLU A 270 -78.23 37.53 -50.65
N ALA A 271 -78.78 38.60 -50.06
CA ALA A 271 -78.11 39.37 -49.02
C ALA A 271 -78.02 38.57 -47.71
N ALA A 272 -79.11 37.90 -47.32
CA ALA A 272 -79.14 37.02 -46.16
C ALA A 272 -78.20 35.82 -46.30
N ILE A 273 -78.07 35.23 -47.51
CA ILE A 273 -77.10 34.15 -47.78
C ILE A 273 -75.68 34.61 -47.52
N LYS A 274 -75.26 35.72 -48.15
CA LYS A 274 -73.89 36.24 -48.03
C LYS A 274 -73.51 36.60 -46.59
N GLU A 275 -74.43 37.19 -45.81
CA GLU A 275 -74.14 37.52 -44.42
C GLU A 275 -74.12 36.28 -43.50
N VAL A 276 -75.02 35.30 -43.70
CA VAL A 276 -74.97 34.02 -42.93
C VAL A 276 -73.69 33.24 -43.24
N GLU A 277 -73.27 33.18 -44.50
CA GLU A 277 -72.00 32.59 -44.91
C GLU A 277 -70.80 33.33 -44.31
N HIS A 278 -70.84 34.67 -44.28
CA HIS A 278 -69.80 35.50 -43.68
C HIS A 278 -69.69 35.33 -42.16
N ILE A 279 -70.82 35.23 -41.46
CA ILE A 279 -70.88 34.95 -40.02
C ILE A 279 -70.34 33.55 -39.74
N GLN A 280 -70.81 32.51 -40.43
CA GLN A 280 -70.35 31.15 -40.20
C GLN A 280 -68.88 30.94 -40.57
N ALA A 281 -68.38 31.63 -41.60
CA ALA A 281 -66.95 31.65 -41.93
C ALA A 281 -66.08 32.34 -40.87
N LYS A 282 -66.65 33.21 -40.00
CA LYS A 282 -65.98 33.73 -38.80
C LYS A 282 -66.09 32.76 -37.64
N GLU A 283 -67.27 32.18 -37.41
CA GLU A 283 -67.50 31.19 -36.34
C GLU A 283 -66.59 29.96 -36.51
N GLN A 284 -66.50 29.39 -37.71
CA GLN A 284 -65.64 28.23 -37.97
C GLN A 284 -64.14 28.55 -37.75
N ARG A 285 -63.69 29.78 -38.05
CA ARG A 285 -62.31 30.19 -37.70
C ARG A 285 -62.10 30.21 -36.18
N LYS A 286 -63.09 30.68 -35.42
CA LYS A 286 -63.00 30.71 -33.95
C LYS A 286 -63.14 29.33 -33.31
N GLU A 287 -63.90 28.40 -33.90
CA GLU A 287 -63.89 27.01 -33.44
C GLU A 287 -62.56 26.32 -33.78
N ASN A 288 -61.97 26.58 -34.96
CA ASN A 288 -60.64 26.08 -35.31
C ASN A 288 -59.57 26.60 -34.32
N GLU A 289 -59.47 27.92 -34.11
CA GLU A 289 -58.57 28.53 -33.11
C GLU A 289 -58.78 27.93 -31.71
N MET A 290 -60.04 27.70 -31.30
CA MET A 290 -60.35 27.08 -30.01
C MET A 290 -59.93 25.61 -29.95
N SER A 291 -60.04 24.85 -31.05
CA SER A 291 -59.59 23.46 -31.13
C SER A 291 -58.06 23.34 -31.08
N GLU A 292 -57.34 24.27 -31.71
CA GLU A 292 -55.89 24.37 -31.69
C GLU A 292 -55.39 24.64 -30.26
N VAL A 293 -55.93 25.68 -29.60
CA VAL A 293 -55.57 26.04 -28.21
C VAL A 293 -55.96 24.93 -27.21
N ARG A 294 -57.09 24.23 -27.41
CA ARG A 294 -57.45 23.05 -26.60
C ARG A 294 -56.43 21.92 -26.77
N LEU A 295 -56.01 21.62 -28.00
CA LEU A 295 -55.03 20.59 -28.29
C LEU A 295 -53.64 20.95 -27.72
N GLU A 296 -53.24 22.22 -27.76
CA GLU A 296 -52.03 22.71 -27.09
C GLU A 296 -52.12 22.59 -25.57
N ASN A 297 -53.27 22.92 -24.97
CA ASN A 297 -53.48 22.78 -23.52
C ASN A 297 -53.32 21.31 -23.07
N ILE A 298 -53.91 20.36 -23.80
CA ILE A 298 -53.76 18.91 -23.53
C ILE A 298 -52.30 18.45 -23.72
N LYS A 299 -51.61 18.91 -24.77
CA LYS A 299 -50.17 18.63 -24.98
C LYS A 299 -49.31 19.15 -23.83
N LEU A 300 -49.64 20.32 -23.28
CA LEU A 300 -48.93 20.93 -22.15
C LEU A 300 -49.23 20.18 -20.84
N GLN A 301 -50.47 19.77 -20.59
CA GLN A 301 -50.85 18.93 -19.44
C GLN A 301 -50.06 17.62 -19.43
N HIS A 302 -50.09 16.85 -20.53
CA HIS A 302 -49.29 15.61 -20.65
C HIS A 302 -47.77 15.86 -20.56
N LYS A 303 -47.28 17.07 -20.86
CA LYS A 303 -45.85 17.42 -20.67
C LYS A 303 -45.54 17.70 -19.20
N ILE A 304 -46.44 18.38 -18.47
CA ILE A 304 -46.31 18.61 -17.02
C ILE A 304 -46.34 17.28 -16.29
N GLU A 305 -47.31 16.41 -16.55
CA GLU A 305 -47.42 15.08 -15.94
C GLU A 305 -46.15 14.23 -16.14
N LYS A 306 -45.57 14.25 -17.35
CA LYS A 306 -44.30 13.55 -17.64
C LYS A 306 -43.11 14.14 -16.89
N LEU A 307 -43.03 15.47 -16.77
CA LEU A 307 -41.97 16.13 -16.01
C LEU A 307 -42.11 15.87 -14.52
N GLU A 308 -43.32 15.92 -13.97
CA GLU A 308 -43.60 15.55 -12.57
C GLU A 308 -43.26 14.09 -12.27
N ALA A 309 -43.61 13.16 -13.16
CA ALA A 309 -43.27 11.74 -13.01
C ALA A 309 -41.75 11.51 -13.09
N SER A 310 -41.06 12.20 -14.01
CA SER A 310 -39.59 12.14 -14.12
C SER A 310 -38.89 12.74 -12.90
N LEU A 311 -39.45 13.80 -12.32
CA LEU A 311 -38.91 14.48 -11.15
C LEU A 311 -39.09 13.62 -9.89
N LYS A 312 -40.29 13.04 -9.68
CA LYS A 312 -40.55 12.07 -8.60
C LYS A 312 -39.63 10.85 -8.69
N ALA A 313 -39.39 10.31 -9.88
CA ALA A 313 -38.45 9.20 -10.08
C ALA A 313 -36.98 9.57 -9.77
N GLN A 314 -36.62 10.85 -9.84
CA GLN A 314 -35.30 11.35 -9.41
C GLN A 314 -35.26 11.59 -7.88
N GLU A 315 -36.35 12.08 -7.28
CA GLU A 315 -36.50 12.24 -5.83
C GLU A 315 -36.47 10.87 -5.11
N GLU A 316 -37.22 9.87 -5.59
CA GLU A 316 -37.25 8.50 -5.05
C GLU A 316 -35.87 7.81 -5.11
N LEU A 317 -35.05 8.12 -6.13
CA LEU A 317 -33.69 7.62 -6.24
C LEU A 317 -32.73 8.31 -5.25
N ALA A 318 -33.00 9.57 -4.89
CA ALA A 318 -32.15 10.39 -4.05
C ALA A 318 -32.45 10.27 -2.54
N GLU A 319 -33.72 10.15 -2.12
CA GLU A 319 -34.12 10.19 -0.70
C GLU A 319 -33.55 9.04 0.14
N GLY A 320 -33.48 7.83 -0.42
CA GLY A 320 -33.12 6.62 0.34
C GLY A 320 -31.65 6.20 0.26
N LEU A 321 -31.06 6.23 -0.94
CA LEU A 321 -29.84 5.45 -1.23
C LEU A 321 -28.53 6.17 -0.85
N HIS A 322 -28.53 7.51 -0.78
CA HIS A 322 -27.28 8.27 -0.64
C HIS A 322 -27.06 8.92 0.72
N LEU A 323 -28.12 9.23 1.48
CA LEU A 323 -27.96 9.87 2.79
C LEU A 323 -27.37 8.91 3.83
N ILE A 324 -27.89 7.67 3.90
CA ILE A 324 -27.41 6.65 4.84
C ILE A 324 -25.96 6.26 4.53
N ASP A 325 -25.64 6.01 3.26
CA ASP A 325 -24.27 5.68 2.82
C ASP A 325 -23.29 6.83 3.08
N PHE A 326 -23.71 8.09 2.92
CA PHE A 326 -22.91 9.27 3.23
C PHE A 326 -22.68 9.45 4.74
N GLU A 327 -23.70 9.21 5.57
CA GLU A 327 -23.56 9.22 7.03
C GLU A 327 -22.66 8.07 7.52
N GLN A 328 -22.79 6.88 6.94
CA GLN A 328 -21.90 5.74 7.22
C GLN A 328 -20.45 6.05 6.82
N LEU A 329 -20.20 6.57 5.62
CA LEU A 329 -18.87 7.03 5.18
C LEU A 329 -18.27 8.08 6.11
N LYS A 330 -19.09 8.97 6.65
CA LYS A 330 -18.68 10.01 7.61
C LYS A 330 -18.29 9.42 8.97
N ILE A 331 -19.09 8.47 9.49
CA ILE A 331 -18.78 7.73 10.73
C ILE A 331 -17.49 6.91 10.55
N GLU A 332 -17.34 6.22 9.42
CA GLU A 332 -16.13 5.46 9.12
C GLU A 332 -14.90 6.37 9.00
N ASN A 333 -14.99 7.50 8.30
CA ASN A 333 -13.89 8.45 8.18
C ASN A 333 -13.44 8.98 9.56
N GLN A 334 -14.39 9.36 10.43
CA GLN A 334 -14.11 9.74 11.81
C GLN A 334 -13.41 8.60 12.57
N THR A 335 -13.95 7.38 12.51
CA THR A 335 -13.38 6.18 13.15
C THR A 335 -11.96 5.86 12.64
N TYR A 336 -11.65 6.11 11.36
CA TYR A 336 -10.30 5.95 10.82
C TYR A 336 -9.34 7.05 11.28
N ASN A 337 -9.80 8.31 11.38
CA ASN A 337 -9.00 9.41 11.90
C ASN A 337 -8.64 9.18 13.38
N GLU A 338 -9.60 8.77 14.22
CA GLU A 338 -9.35 8.38 15.62
C GLU A 338 -8.28 7.28 15.73
N LYS A 339 -8.39 6.22 14.91
CA LYS A 339 -7.38 5.14 14.85
C LYS A 339 -6.00 5.66 14.41
N ILE A 340 -5.95 6.61 13.48
CA ILE A 340 -4.69 7.25 13.03
C ILE A 340 -4.07 8.06 14.17
N GLU A 341 -4.87 8.81 14.93
CA GLU A 341 -4.42 9.57 16.10
C GLU A 341 -3.89 8.64 17.21
N GLU A 342 -4.61 7.56 17.55
CA GLU A 342 -4.12 6.54 18.48
C GLU A 342 -2.75 5.95 18.06
N ARG A 343 -2.61 5.54 16.79
CA ARG A 343 -1.35 4.98 16.28
C ARG A 343 -0.23 6.03 16.27
N ASN A 344 -0.56 7.30 15.98
CA ASN A 344 0.40 8.40 16.07
C ASN A 344 0.88 8.63 17.51
N GLU A 345 -0.02 8.58 18.51
CA GLU A 345 0.38 8.60 19.90
C GLU A 345 1.27 7.42 20.28
N GLU A 346 0.93 6.20 19.83
CA GLU A 346 1.76 5.00 20.05
C GLU A 346 3.15 5.13 19.43
N LEU A 347 3.25 5.65 18.20
CA LEU A 347 4.52 5.97 17.55
C LEU A 347 5.32 7.02 18.33
N LEU A 348 4.68 8.04 18.90
CA LEU A 348 5.34 9.02 19.77
C LEU A 348 5.78 8.39 21.11
N LYS A 349 4.98 7.52 21.71
CA LYS A 349 5.32 6.75 22.92
C LYS A 349 6.51 5.80 22.66
N LEU A 350 6.56 5.16 21.48
CA LEU A 350 7.67 4.32 21.04
C LEU A 350 8.94 5.12 20.73
N ARG A 351 8.84 6.25 20.02
CA ARG A 351 9.98 7.15 19.76
C ARG A 351 10.62 7.64 21.08
N LYS A 352 9.80 8.01 22.08
CA LYS A 352 10.28 8.37 23.44
C LYS A 352 11.01 7.19 24.10
N LYS A 353 10.47 5.96 24.04
CA LYS A 353 11.14 4.75 24.55
C LYS A 353 12.49 4.50 23.86
N ILE A 354 12.57 4.67 22.54
CA ILE A 354 13.81 4.51 21.77
C ILE A 354 14.86 5.53 22.21
N THR A 355 14.52 6.83 22.26
CA THR A 355 15.45 7.88 22.71
C THR A 355 15.98 7.62 24.12
N ASN A 356 15.11 7.25 25.07
CA ASN A 356 15.54 6.91 26.44
C ASN A 356 16.45 5.67 26.46
N THR A 357 16.16 4.66 25.65
CA THR A 357 16.97 3.44 25.54
C THR A 357 18.36 3.76 24.96
N VAL A 358 18.43 4.60 23.94
CA VAL A 358 19.71 5.07 23.36
C VAL A 358 20.53 5.86 24.38
N GLN A 359 19.90 6.75 25.17
CA GLN A 359 20.58 7.48 26.24
C GLN A 359 21.17 6.52 27.30
N VAL A 360 20.40 5.52 27.75
CA VAL A 360 20.87 4.50 28.71
C VAL A 360 21.99 3.66 28.12
N LEU A 361 21.89 3.24 26.85
CA LEU A 361 22.95 2.50 26.15
C LEU A 361 24.25 3.31 26.04
N THR A 362 24.17 4.61 25.74
CA THR A 362 25.33 5.51 25.73
C THR A 362 25.98 5.60 27.11
N GLN A 363 25.20 5.84 28.18
CA GLN A 363 25.72 5.87 29.56
C GLN A 363 26.35 4.53 29.99
N LEU A 364 25.79 3.40 29.55
CA LEU A 364 26.36 2.07 29.81
C LEU A 364 27.66 1.85 29.03
N LYS A 365 27.74 2.33 27.78
CA LYS A 365 28.96 2.27 26.95
C LYS A 365 30.09 3.12 27.54
N GLU A 366 29.79 4.34 28.01
CA GLU A 366 30.75 5.22 28.71
C GLU A 366 31.27 4.55 29.99
N LYS A 367 30.38 3.98 30.81
CA LYS A 367 30.76 3.23 32.02
C LYS A 367 31.60 1.99 31.69
N LEU A 368 31.27 1.26 30.63
CA LEU A 368 32.05 0.11 30.17
C LEU A 368 33.47 0.54 29.76
N GLN A 369 33.60 1.56 28.92
CA GLN A 369 34.90 2.08 28.48
C GLN A 369 35.76 2.57 29.65
N PHE A 370 35.15 3.22 30.64
CA PHE A 370 35.83 3.63 31.88
C PHE A 370 36.34 2.42 32.70
N VAL A 371 35.51 1.38 32.87
CA VAL A 371 35.90 0.15 33.58
C VAL A 371 36.95 -0.65 32.79
N GLU A 372 36.87 -0.69 31.46
CA GLU A 372 37.88 -1.30 30.59
C GLU A 372 39.24 -0.60 30.71
N ALA A 373 39.27 0.73 30.74
CA ALA A 373 40.49 1.50 30.98
C ALA A 373 41.08 1.21 32.38
N GLN A 374 40.27 1.26 33.43
CA GLN A 374 40.73 0.90 34.79
C GLN A 374 41.25 -0.54 34.87
N ASN A 375 40.66 -1.48 34.12
CA ASN A 375 41.13 -2.86 34.09
C ASN A 375 42.45 -3.02 33.32
N GLN A 376 42.71 -2.18 32.30
CA GLN A 376 44.01 -2.11 31.63
C GLN A 376 45.09 -1.54 32.56
N ASP A 377 44.80 -0.46 33.29
CA ASP A 377 45.72 0.12 34.30
C ASP A 377 46.06 -0.90 35.40
N GLN A 378 45.05 -1.62 35.92
CA GLN A 378 45.26 -2.67 36.92
C GLN A 378 46.09 -3.84 36.39
N ARG A 379 45.91 -4.24 35.12
CA ARG A 379 46.76 -5.25 34.47
C ARG A 379 48.20 -4.76 34.31
N ALA A 380 48.41 -3.49 33.97
CA ALA A 380 49.75 -2.91 33.85
C ALA A 380 50.47 -2.89 35.22
N GLN A 381 49.78 -2.46 36.29
CA GLN A 381 50.29 -2.50 37.66
C GLN A 381 50.60 -3.94 38.12
N LEU A 382 49.71 -4.89 37.81
CA LEU A 382 49.93 -6.32 38.12
C LEU A 382 51.20 -6.82 37.41
N MET A 383 51.33 -6.60 36.10
CA MET A 383 52.53 -6.96 35.32
C MET A 383 53.80 -6.32 35.89
N GLU A 384 53.77 -5.04 36.30
CA GLU A 384 54.91 -4.40 36.96
C GLU A 384 55.28 -5.14 38.25
N THR A 385 54.32 -5.42 39.14
CA THR A 385 54.58 -6.15 40.38
C THR A 385 55.08 -7.58 40.13
N GLU A 386 54.61 -8.28 39.09
CA GLU A 386 55.10 -9.61 38.71
C GLU A 386 56.55 -9.56 38.21
N THR A 387 56.91 -8.58 37.37
CA THR A 387 58.31 -8.41 36.93
C THR A 387 59.23 -8.08 38.11
N LEU A 388 58.79 -7.22 39.05
CA LEU A 388 59.54 -6.90 40.26
C LEU A 388 59.68 -8.14 41.15
N VAL A 389 58.64 -8.94 41.35
CA VAL A 389 58.70 -10.23 42.07
C VAL A 389 59.66 -11.21 41.39
N ALA A 390 59.64 -11.30 40.05
CA ALA A 390 60.58 -12.13 39.29
C ALA A 390 62.05 -11.69 39.50
N GLN A 391 62.33 -10.38 39.41
CA GLN A 391 63.66 -9.81 39.71
C GLN A 391 64.10 -10.11 41.14
N LYS A 392 63.22 -9.93 42.15
CA LYS A 392 63.57 -10.25 43.55
C LYS A 392 63.81 -11.76 43.75
N ARG A 393 63.07 -12.64 43.07
CA ARG A 393 63.31 -14.10 43.06
C ARG A 393 64.66 -14.46 42.42
N GLU A 394 65.03 -13.79 41.34
CA GLU A 394 66.32 -14.00 40.67
C GLU A 394 67.49 -13.54 41.56
N ILE A 395 67.39 -12.33 42.13
CA ILE A 395 68.37 -11.78 43.10
C ILE A 395 68.53 -12.73 44.29
N LEU A 396 67.42 -13.15 44.91
CA LEU A 396 67.44 -14.10 46.04
C LEU A 396 68.12 -15.42 45.66
N THR A 397 67.96 -15.89 44.42
CA THR A 397 68.59 -17.11 43.92
C THR A 397 70.11 -16.91 43.75
N LYS A 398 70.54 -15.81 43.14
CA LYS A 398 71.96 -15.42 43.03
C LYS A 398 72.61 -15.28 44.41
N THR A 399 71.95 -14.63 45.38
CA THR A 399 72.45 -14.47 46.76
C THR A 399 72.53 -15.81 47.50
N LYS A 400 71.55 -16.72 47.32
CA LYS A 400 71.63 -18.09 47.87
C LYS A 400 72.82 -18.85 47.28
N GLN A 401 73.01 -18.82 45.96
CA GLN A 401 74.16 -19.45 45.29
C GLN A 401 75.50 -18.90 45.81
N ALA A 402 75.63 -17.59 45.96
CA ALA A 402 76.84 -16.95 46.51
C ALA A 402 77.09 -17.32 47.99
N ARG A 403 76.05 -17.35 48.82
CA ARG A 403 76.13 -17.82 50.21
C ARG A 403 76.60 -19.27 50.28
N ASP A 404 76.06 -20.14 49.43
CA ASP A 404 76.34 -21.57 49.49
C ASP A 404 77.69 -21.93 48.84
N SER A 405 78.15 -21.18 47.82
CA SER A 405 79.53 -21.28 47.33
C SER A 405 80.55 -20.79 48.36
N LEU A 406 80.26 -19.70 49.09
CA LEU A 406 81.08 -19.24 50.23
C LEU A 406 81.12 -20.27 51.36
N ARG A 407 80.00 -20.93 51.70
CA ARG A 407 79.97 -22.04 52.66
C ARG A 407 80.86 -23.21 52.21
N VAL A 408 80.76 -23.62 50.95
CA VAL A 408 81.62 -24.68 50.38
C VAL A 408 83.09 -24.27 50.36
N HIS A 409 83.42 -23.00 50.09
CA HIS A 409 84.78 -22.49 50.18
C HIS A 409 85.31 -22.43 51.62
N ASN A 410 84.47 -22.03 52.58
CA ASN A 410 84.84 -21.99 53.99
C ASN A 410 85.09 -23.40 54.55
N LEU A 411 84.24 -24.38 54.23
CA LEU A 411 84.45 -25.79 54.57
C LEU A 411 85.74 -26.35 53.93
N LYS A 412 85.98 -26.07 52.64
CA LYS A 412 87.23 -26.47 51.95
C LYS A 412 88.47 -25.80 52.56
N LEU A 413 88.36 -24.56 53.04
CA LEU A 413 89.44 -23.84 53.71
C LEU A 413 89.70 -24.46 55.09
N GLN A 414 88.67 -24.70 55.88
CA GLN A 414 88.76 -25.37 57.18
C GLN A 414 89.42 -26.76 57.06
N GLN A 415 89.04 -27.54 56.04
CA GLN A 415 89.69 -28.82 55.71
C GLN A 415 91.18 -28.65 55.38
N LYS A 416 91.56 -27.63 54.59
CA LYS A 416 92.95 -27.34 54.23
C LYS A 416 93.78 -26.81 55.41
N CYS A 417 93.18 -26.09 56.35
CA CYS A 417 93.86 -25.57 57.54
C CYS A 417 94.21 -26.67 58.54
N GLY A 418 93.55 -27.83 58.50
CA GLY A 418 93.90 -28.98 59.35
C GLY A 418 93.92 -28.60 60.83
N LEU A 419 95.06 -28.81 61.49
CA LEU A 419 95.24 -28.48 62.91
C LEU A 419 95.17 -26.96 63.19
N LEU A 420 95.53 -26.10 62.23
CA LEU A 420 95.52 -24.64 62.42
C LEU A 420 94.10 -24.07 62.61
N GLY A 421 93.06 -24.83 62.27
CA GLY A 421 91.67 -24.48 62.56
C GLY A 421 91.22 -24.80 64.00
N SER A 422 92.07 -25.39 64.84
CA SER A 422 91.74 -25.77 66.22
C SER A 422 92.91 -25.49 67.17
N GLU A 423 92.87 -24.32 67.80
CA GLU A 423 93.87 -23.88 68.78
C GLU A 423 94.06 -24.87 69.94
N ALA A 424 92.96 -25.53 70.36
CA ALA A 424 93.03 -26.58 71.38
C ALA A 424 93.91 -27.75 70.94
N LEU A 425 93.72 -28.28 69.72
CA LEU A 425 94.54 -29.38 69.19
C LEU A 425 95.98 -28.95 68.86
N LEU A 426 96.21 -27.69 68.49
CA LEU A 426 97.55 -27.11 68.35
C LEU A 426 98.30 -27.12 69.69
N ARG A 427 97.73 -26.52 70.75
CA ARG A 427 98.32 -26.52 72.09
C ARG A 427 98.52 -27.94 72.62
N ASP A 428 97.58 -28.85 72.34
CA ASP A 428 97.70 -30.27 72.69
C ASP A 428 98.79 -31.01 71.90
N PHE A 429 99.20 -30.51 70.74
CA PHE A 429 100.32 -31.03 69.96
C PHE A 429 101.65 -30.44 70.46
N GLU A 430 101.70 -29.12 70.72
CA GLU A 430 102.84 -28.44 71.37
C GLU A 430 103.19 -29.12 72.70
N ASN A 431 102.22 -29.26 73.61
CA ASN A 431 102.37 -29.97 74.89
C ASN A 431 102.89 -31.42 74.72
N LYS A 432 102.55 -32.10 73.62
CA LYS A 432 103.00 -33.49 73.33
C LYS A 432 104.39 -33.52 72.71
N VAL A 433 104.78 -32.51 71.93
CA VAL A 433 106.16 -32.32 71.45
C VAL A 433 107.07 -32.02 72.64
N ASP A 434 106.72 -31.07 73.50
CA ASP A 434 107.46 -30.74 74.73
C ASP A 434 107.63 -31.97 75.64
N ALA A 435 106.54 -32.73 75.85
CA ALA A 435 106.59 -33.98 76.63
C ALA A 435 107.46 -35.05 75.95
N ALA A 436 107.47 -35.15 74.62
CA ALA A 436 108.32 -36.06 73.86
C ALA A 436 109.80 -35.64 73.91
N GLU A 437 110.10 -34.34 73.92
CA GLU A 437 111.45 -33.81 74.13
C GLU A 437 111.95 -34.12 75.55
N VAL A 438 111.16 -33.85 76.59
CA VAL A 438 111.51 -34.23 77.97
C VAL A 438 111.72 -35.74 78.11
N LEU A 439 110.90 -36.56 77.46
CA LEU A 439 111.10 -38.02 77.42
C LEU A 439 112.36 -38.41 76.65
N SER A 440 112.69 -37.76 75.53
CA SER A 440 113.90 -38.08 74.75
C SER A 440 115.18 -37.69 75.50
N GLN A 441 115.20 -36.52 76.13
CA GLN A 441 116.27 -36.08 77.04
C GLN A 441 116.45 -37.05 78.20
N ARG A 442 115.35 -37.52 78.82
CA ARG A 442 115.38 -38.55 79.87
C ARG A 442 115.89 -39.89 79.36
N LEU A 443 115.56 -40.28 78.13
CA LEU A 443 116.06 -41.49 77.47
C LEU A 443 117.56 -41.37 77.18
N GLU A 444 118.05 -40.20 76.75
CA GLU A 444 119.48 -39.94 76.65
C GLU A 444 120.20 -39.98 78.01
N MET A 445 119.62 -39.39 79.06
CA MET A 445 120.17 -39.51 80.42
C MET A 445 120.23 -40.97 80.86
N LEU A 446 119.21 -41.78 80.56
CA LEU A 446 119.23 -43.22 80.81
C LEU A 446 120.31 -43.94 79.99
N LYS A 447 120.52 -43.58 78.71
CA LYS A 447 121.62 -44.10 77.88
C LYS A 447 122.99 -43.74 78.47
N ARG A 448 123.19 -42.48 78.89
CA ARG A 448 124.42 -42.01 79.56
C ARG A 448 124.66 -42.75 80.88
N HIS A 449 123.61 -42.93 81.70
CA HIS A 449 123.68 -43.67 82.96
C HIS A 449 123.94 -45.18 82.74
N HIS A 450 123.30 -45.81 81.74
CA HIS A 450 123.53 -47.21 81.38
C HIS A 450 124.93 -47.42 80.80
N ALA A 451 125.48 -46.46 80.03
CA ALA A 451 126.88 -46.48 79.61
C ALA A 451 127.83 -46.38 80.82
N GLY A 452 127.53 -45.52 81.80
CA GLY A 452 128.24 -45.43 83.08
C GLY A 452 128.22 -46.75 83.86
N LEU A 453 127.04 -47.35 84.05
CA LEU A 453 126.89 -48.67 84.68
C LEU A 453 127.59 -49.78 83.89
N THR A 454 127.61 -49.70 82.55
CA THR A 454 128.35 -50.65 81.71
C THR A 454 129.86 -50.50 81.90
N LEU A 455 130.37 -49.28 82.08
CA LEU A 455 131.77 -49.01 82.38
C LEU A 455 132.16 -49.48 83.79
N THR A 456 131.32 -49.24 84.82
CA THR A 456 131.59 -49.76 86.16
C THR A 456 131.48 -51.28 86.22
N CYS A 457 130.52 -51.90 85.52
CA CYS A 457 130.46 -53.36 85.36
C CYS A 457 131.68 -53.92 84.63
N LYS A 458 132.23 -53.22 83.62
CA LYS A 458 133.51 -53.58 82.99
C LYS A 458 134.68 -53.45 83.97
N ALA A 459 134.73 -52.40 84.80
CA ALA A 459 135.76 -52.22 85.82
C ALA A 459 135.69 -53.29 86.92
N VAL A 460 134.48 -53.66 87.39
CA VAL A 460 134.29 -54.77 88.35
C VAL A 460 134.68 -56.10 87.71
N LYS A 461 134.29 -56.37 86.45
CA LYS A 461 134.77 -57.55 85.71
C LYS A 461 136.30 -57.55 85.51
N LYS A 462 136.95 -56.38 85.47
CA LYS A 462 138.42 -56.27 85.43
C LYS A 462 139.05 -56.62 86.78
N LYS A 463 138.53 -56.05 87.88
CA LYS A 463 138.94 -56.41 89.25
C LYS A 463 138.71 -57.91 89.57
N ILE A 464 137.65 -58.52 89.05
CA ILE A 464 137.40 -59.96 89.17
C ILE A 464 138.37 -60.81 88.34
N LYS A 465 138.97 -60.27 87.26
CA LYS A 465 140.09 -60.93 86.57
C LYS A 465 141.42 -60.74 87.32
N GLU A 466 141.68 -59.55 87.82
CA GLU A 466 142.89 -59.21 88.59
C GLU A 466 142.92 -59.98 89.94
N ALA A 467 141.76 -60.28 90.53
CA ALA A 467 141.62 -61.16 91.70
C ALA A 467 141.67 -62.67 91.37
N LYS A 468 141.71 -63.06 90.07
CA LYS A 468 141.84 -64.46 89.63
C LYS A 468 143.24 -64.83 89.12
N SER A 469 144.19 -63.89 89.15
CA SER A 469 145.61 -64.13 88.85
C SER A 469 146.49 -64.30 90.10
N PHE A 470 145.87 -64.52 91.27
CA PHE A 470 146.57 -64.73 92.55
C PHE A 470 145.92 -65.89 93.34
N LEU A 471 146.21 -67.12 92.93
CA LEU A 471 146.49 -68.33 93.76
C LEU A 471 146.69 -69.54 92.79
N PRO A 472 147.47 -70.58 93.16
CA PRO A 472 148.23 -71.35 92.18
C PRO A 472 147.77 -72.81 91.97
N GLU A 473 148.19 -73.39 90.84
CA GLU A 473 149.22 -74.45 90.86
C GLU A 473 150.57 -73.82 90.47
#